data_AF-A0A2I0KIN2-F1
#
_entry.id   AF-A0A2I0KIN2-F1
#
_cell.length_a   1.000
_cell.length_b   1.000
_cell.length_c   1.000
_cell.angle_alpha   90.00
_cell.angle_beta   90.00
_cell.angle_gamma   90.00
#
_symmetry.space_group_name_H-M   'P 1'
#
loop_
_entity.id
_entity.type
_entity.pdbx_description
1 polymer ?
#
loop_
_entity_poly.entity_id
_entity_poly.type
_entity_poly.pdbx_seq_one_letter_code
_entity_poly.pdbx_strand_id
1 'polypeptide(L)'
;YLIGCENELAKLHTRHPDACDKVGGVIIMHIDDLRQFAMLWLHKTEEVRADKAHYATNLTGDIYESGWISEMYGYSFGAAELELRHIINGEILIYPGYVPEPGVKYRVFHYGLEFKVGNWSFDKANWREVDVVNTCWAEFPAPPDPSTLHHTDENLLKRDLLSIECAKTLDEALRLHHVRRKCPPPGTLKGLVDSKETETTVSRKFGQIERTFAFNKSPSESFSTWKLWLVAMWIFVGLGLLTVASVLFSGRKGKKPKGKGYRSKRRSSYGDDRYVRGSD
;
A
#
# COMPACT_ATOMS: atom_id res chain seq x y z
N TYR A 1 15.78 -3.92 10.69
CA TYR A 1 14.49 -3.44 10.16
C TYR A 1 13.36 -4.17 10.91
N LEU A 2 12.15 -3.60 10.95
CA LEU A 2 10.96 -4.20 11.57
C LEU A 2 11.06 -4.56 13.08
N ILE A 3 11.60 -3.66 13.90
CA ILE A 3 11.74 -3.91 15.35
C ILE A 3 10.39 -4.14 16.08
N GLY A 4 9.28 -3.71 15.47
CA GLY A 4 7.91 -3.89 15.94
C GLY A 4 7.46 -5.34 16.10
N CYS A 5 8.11 -6.30 15.42
CA CYS A 5 7.83 -7.73 15.65
C CYS A 5 8.29 -8.21 17.04
N GLU A 6 9.19 -7.49 17.72
CA GLU A 6 9.74 -7.90 19.01
C GLU A 6 9.26 -7.02 20.17
N ASN A 7 8.28 -6.15 19.95
CA ASN A 7 7.78 -5.23 20.97
C ASN A 7 6.24 -5.24 21.04
N GLU A 8 5.66 -4.22 21.69
CA GLU A 8 4.22 -4.12 21.86
C GLU A 8 3.44 -4.04 20.54
N LEU A 9 4.04 -3.55 19.45
CA LEU A 9 3.38 -3.43 18.15
C LEU A 9 2.89 -4.79 17.63
N ALA A 10 3.68 -5.86 17.81
CA ALA A 10 3.25 -7.22 17.49
C ALA A 10 2.03 -7.64 18.30
N LYS A 11 1.99 -7.33 19.60
CA LYS A 11 0.86 -7.67 20.48
C LYS A 11 -0.40 -6.90 20.14
N LEU A 12 -0.27 -5.69 19.59
CA LEU A 12 -1.39 -4.87 19.12
C LEU A 12 -2.00 -5.41 17.83
N HIS A 13 -1.15 -5.87 16.91
CA HIS A 13 -1.57 -6.17 15.53
C HIS A 13 -1.63 -7.67 15.19
N THR A 14 -1.23 -8.57 16.09
CA THR A 14 -1.44 -10.01 15.91
C THR A 14 -1.78 -10.74 17.21
N ARG A 15 -2.63 -11.76 17.10
CA ARG A 15 -2.92 -12.71 18.18
C ARG A 15 -1.77 -13.69 18.45
N HIS A 16 -0.82 -13.80 17.53
CA HIS A 16 0.30 -14.74 17.57
C HIS A 16 1.65 -14.00 17.50
N PRO A 17 2.01 -13.18 18.50
CA PRO A 17 3.24 -12.37 18.46
C PRO A 17 4.50 -13.23 18.33
N ASP A 18 4.52 -14.44 18.89
CA ASP A 18 5.65 -15.39 18.81
C ASP A 18 5.85 -15.99 17.40
N ALA A 19 4.95 -15.68 16.46
CA ALA A 19 5.06 -16.02 15.04
C ALA A 19 5.45 -14.82 14.16
N CYS A 20 5.71 -13.64 14.73
CA CYS A 20 6.13 -12.46 13.97
C CYS A 20 7.63 -12.48 13.67
N ASP A 21 8.00 -12.92 12.47
CA ASP A 21 9.38 -12.86 12.01
C ASP A 21 9.74 -11.49 11.43
N LYS A 22 10.97 -11.03 11.67
CA LYS A 22 11.54 -9.82 11.03
C LYS A 22 11.96 -10.08 9.60
N VAL A 23 11.00 -10.14 8.69
CA VAL A 23 11.23 -10.51 7.28
C VAL A 23 10.94 -9.35 6.33
N GLY A 24 11.73 -9.27 5.25
CA GLY A 24 11.58 -8.24 4.22
C GLY A 24 12.36 -8.60 2.96
N GLY A 25 12.14 -7.86 1.87
CA GLY A 25 12.78 -8.11 0.58
C GLY A 25 11.94 -9.04 -0.31
N VAL A 26 12.59 -10.04 -0.91
CA VAL A 26 11.91 -11.01 -1.79
C VAL A 26 11.31 -12.13 -0.95
N ILE A 27 10.02 -12.36 -1.16
CA ILE A 27 9.26 -13.43 -0.52
C ILE A 27 8.95 -14.49 -1.57
N ILE A 28 9.25 -15.74 -1.25
CA ILE A 28 8.87 -16.91 -2.05
C ILE A 28 7.85 -17.68 -1.22
N MET A 29 6.63 -17.78 -1.73
CA MET A 29 5.49 -18.33 -0.98
C MET A 29 4.79 -19.39 -1.83
N HIS A 30 4.37 -20.49 -1.19
CA HIS A 30 3.53 -21.48 -1.86
C HIS A 30 2.18 -20.86 -2.22
N ILE A 31 1.60 -21.27 -3.35
CA ILE A 31 0.36 -20.64 -3.86
C ILE A 31 -0.82 -20.79 -2.89
N ASP A 32 -0.87 -21.88 -2.13
CA ASP A 32 -1.94 -22.12 -1.16
C ASP A 32 -1.81 -21.27 0.10
N ASP A 33 -0.58 -20.96 0.52
CA ASP A 33 -0.34 -19.99 1.60
C ASP A 33 -0.73 -18.59 1.12
N LEU A 34 -0.34 -18.22 -0.11
CA LEU A 34 -0.66 -16.93 -0.70
C LEU A 34 -2.17 -16.70 -0.81
N ARG A 35 -2.94 -17.72 -1.20
CA ARG A 35 -4.41 -17.60 -1.32
C ARG A 35 -5.08 -17.28 0.02
N GLN A 36 -4.58 -17.85 1.11
CA GLN A 36 -5.09 -17.59 2.45
C GLN A 36 -4.59 -16.24 2.98
N PHE A 37 -3.35 -15.90 2.66
CA PHE A 37 -2.65 -14.74 3.18
C PHE A 37 -2.99 -13.42 2.46
N ALA A 38 -3.24 -13.42 1.15
CA ALA A 38 -3.29 -12.21 0.34
C ALA A 38 -4.30 -11.16 0.84
N MET A 39 -5.53 -11.59 1.18
CA MET A 39 -6.54 -10.66 1.70
C MET A 39 -6.20 -10.17 3.11
N LEU A 40 -5.57 -11.02 3.92
CA LEU A 40 -5.17 -10.67 5.27
C LEU A 40 -4.00 -9.69 5.28
N TRP A 41 -3.05 -9.82 4.35
CA TRP A 41 -1.96 -8.87 4.18
C TRP A 41 -2.50 -7.46 3.89
N LEU A 42 -3.43 -7.33 2.95
CA LEU A 42 -4.04 -6.03 2.65
C LEU A 42 -4.72 -5.45 3.90
N HIS A 43 -5.56 -6.23 4.56
CA HIS A 43 -6.26 -5.81 5.78
C HIS A 43 -5.30 -5.38 6.89
N LYS A 44 -4.25 -6.18 7.16
CA LYS A 44 -3.24 -5.84 8.18
C LYS A 44 -2.41 -4.63 7.81
N THR A 45 -2.15 -4.41 6.52
CA THR A 45 -1.48 -3.19 6.04
C THR A 45 -2.34 -1.96 6.33
N GLU A 46 -3.65 -2.02 6.08
CA GLU A 46 -4.58 -0.93 6.38
C GLU A 46 -4.69 -0.67 7.89
N GLU A 47 -4.75 -1.74 8.69
CA GLU A 47 -4.77 -1.67 10.16
C GLU A 47 -3.55 -0.95 10.71
N VAL A 48 -2.33 -1.37 10.32
CA VAL A 48 -1.08 -0.72 10.72
C VAL A 48 -1.02 0.71 10.18
N ARG A 49 -1.52 0.96 8.96
CA ARG A 49 -1.50 2.30 8.35
C ARG A 49 -2.45 3.28 9.04
N ALA A 50 -3.51 2.77 9.66
CA ALA A 50 -4.44 3.58 10.45
C ALA A 50 -3.86 3.94 11.83
N ASP A 51 -2.97 3.12 12.37
CA ASP A 51 -2.36 3.31 13.68
C ASP A 51 -1.16 4.28 13.65
N LYS A 52 -1.46 5.54 13.33
CA LYS A 52 -0.46 6.61 13.28
C LYS A 52 0.16 6.93 14.64
N ALA A 53 -0.48 6.53 15.74
CA ALA A 53 0.03 6.79 17.09
C ALA A 53 1.33 6.04 17.38
N HIS A 54 1.55 4.91 16.69
CA HIS A 54 2.70 4.04 16.93
C HIS A 54 3.77 4.11 15.84
N TYR A 55 3.81 5.17 15.03
CA TYR A 55 4.77 5.31 13.93
C TYR A 55 6.20 5.65 14.35
N ALA A 56 6.41 6.03 15.61
CA ALA A 56 7.71 6.47 16.11
C ALA A 56 8.84 5.47 15.78
N THR A 57 10.02 5.99 15.45
CA THR A 57 11.15 5.17 14.98
C THR A 57 11.53 4.09 16.00
N ASN A 58 11.40 4.35 17.29
CA ASN A 58 11.71 3.39 18.35
C ASN A 58 10.70 2.23 18.46
N LEU A 59 9.50 2.38 17.87
CA LEU A 59 8.49 1.32 17.83
C LEU A 59 8.55 0.54 16.52
N THR A 60 8.70 1.24 15.39
CA THR A 60 8.59 0.65 14.05
C THR A 60 9.95 0.42 13.39
N GLY A 61 10.97 1.18 13.75
CA GLY A 61 12.21 1.29 12.98
C GLY A 61 12.02 2.04 11.65
N ASP A 62 10.88 2.71 11.44
CA ASP A 62 10.67 3.63 10.33
C ASP A 62 11.43 4.92 10.61
N ILE A 63 12.56 5.12 9.92
CA ILE A 63 13.39 6.32 10.07
C ILE A 63 12.68 7.61 9.64
N TYR A 64 11.55 7.50 8.93
CA TYR A 64 10.76 8.65 8.48
C TYR A 64 9.55 8.91 9.37
N GLU A 65 9.24 8.03 10.33
CA GLU A 65 8.08 8.14 11.25
C GLU A 65 6.75 8.42 10.54
N SER A 66 6.61 7.92 9.31
CA SER A 66 5.54 8.30 8.39
C SER A 66 4.61 7.14 8.03
N GLY A 67 4.93 5.94 8.53
CA GLY A 67 4.25 4.70 8.13
C GLY A 67 4.74 4.21 6.77
N TRP A 68 5.98 4.55 6.40
CA TRP A 68 6.57 4.14 5.13
C TRP A 68 6.63 2.61 5.01
N ILE A 69 6.90 1.94 6.13
CA ILE A 69 7.10 0.49 6.21
C ILE A 69 5.84 -0.26 6.69
N SER A 70 4.66 0.39 6.72
CA SER A 70 3.42 -0.24 7.20
C SER A 70 3.01 -1.47 6.39
N GLU A 71 3.32 -1.52 5.10
CA GLU A 71 3.06 -2.70 4.26
C GLU A 71 3.93 -3.91 4.64
N MET A 72 5.19 -3.66 5.02
CA MET A 72 6.09 -4.71 5.50
C MET A 72 5.62 -5.27 6.85
N TYR A 73 5.07 -4.40 7.71
CA TYR A 73 4.40 -4.83 8.94
C TYR A 73 3.10 -5.57 8.69
N GLY A 74 2.28 -5.08 7.76
CA GLY A 74 1.06 -5.77 7.33
C GLY A 74 1.37 -7.19 6.86
N TYR A 75 2.49 -7.37 6.14
CA TYR A 75 2.97 -8.69 5.77
C TYR A 75 3.27 -9.54 7.00
N SER A 76 4.15 -9.06 7.88
CA SER A 76 4.68 -9.83 9.01
C SER A 76 3.58 -10.21 10.01
N PHE A 77 2.68 -9.27 10.33
CA PHE A 77 1.55 -9.52 11.21
C PHE A 77 0.50 -10.42 10.56
N GLY A 78 0.22 -10.26 9.26
CA GLY A 78 -0.69 -11.16 8.54
C GLY A 78 -0.16 -12.59 8.47
N ALA A 79 1.15 -12.76 8.27
CA ALA A 79 1.79 -14.08 8.27
C ALA A 79 1.73 -14.72 9.66
N ALA A 80 1.97 -13.92 10.70
CA ALA A 80 1.87 -14.36 12.10
C ALA A 80 0.43 -14.78 12.46
N GLU A 81 -0.60 -14.06 12.01
CA GLU A 81 -2.02 -14.43 12.23
C GLU A 81 -2.41 -15.79 11.65
N LEU A 82 -1.70 -16.23 10.61
CA LEU A 82 -1.85 -17.57 10.01
C LEU A 82 -0.80 -18.56 10.52
N GLU A 83 0.04 -18.14 11.47
CA GLU A 83 1.17 -18.89 12.02
C GLU A 83 2.13 -19.44 10.95
N LEU A 84 2.26 -18.73 9.82
CA LEU A 84 3.21 -19.07 8.77
C LEU A 84 4.65 -18.93 9.30
N ARG A 85 5.53 -19.86 8.91
CA ARG A 85 6.93 -19.89 9.35
C ARG A 85 7.86 -19.61 8.18
N HIS A 86 8.83 -18.73 8.39
CA HIS A 86 9.77 -18.32 7.37
C HIS A 86 11.06 -19.15 7.39
N ILE A 87 11.58 -19.45 6.20
CA ILE A 87 12.97 -19.88 6.01
C ILE A 87 13.74 -18.64 5.54
N ILE A 88 14.57 -18.08 6.42
CA ILE A 88 15.34 -16.87 6.14
C ILE A 88 16.62 -17.26 5.40
N ASN A 89 16.83 -16.69 4.21
CA ASN A 89 18.02 -16.95 3.40
C ASN A 89 18.63 -15.64 2.89
N GLY A 90 19.86 -15.36 3.33
CA GLY A 90 20.62 -14.17 2.96
C GLY A 90 21.28 -14.22 1.58
N GLU A 91 21.21 -15.35 0.86
CA GLU A 91 21.95 -15.57 -0.39
C GLU A 91 21.16 -15.23 -1.67
N ILE A 92 19.87 -14.90 -1.54
CA ILE A 92 18.98 -14.70 -2.70
C ILE A 92 19.04 -13.26 -3.21
N LEU A 93 19.07 -12.29 -2.31
CA LEU A 93 18.89 -10.88 -2.60
C LEU A 93 20.00 -10.04 -1.99
N ILE A 94 20.45 -9.03 -2.72
CA ILE A 94 21.37 -8.01 -2.23
C ILE A 94 20.91 -6.61 -2.67
N TYR A 95 21.22 -5.61 -1.84
CA TYR A 95 21.09 -4.21 -2.21
C TYR A 95 22.37 -3.73 -2.91
N PRO A 96 22.28 -3.01 -4.05
CA PRO A 96 23.40 -2.24 -4.56
C PRO A 96 24.00 -1.34 -3.46
N GLY A 97 25.32 -1.15 -3.48
CA GLY A 97 26.05 -0.45 -2.41
C GLY A 97 26.39 -1.31 -1.18
N TYR A 98 25.95 -2.58 -1.11
CA TYR A 98 26.34 -3.51 -0.04
C TYR A 98 27.48 -4.40 -0.52
N VAL A 99 28.42 -4.72 0.37
CA VAL A 99 29.51 -5.65 0.08
C VAL A 99 28.92 -7.05 -0.05
N PRO A 100 29.08 -7.74 -1.21
CA PRO A 100 28.56 -9.09 -1.37
C PRO A 100 29.32 -10.09 -0.50
N GLU A 101 28.60 -11.05 0.07
CA GLU A 101 29.22 -12.13 0.85
C GLU A 101 30.09 -13.03 -0.07
N PRO A 102 31.29 -13.44 0.39
CA PRO A 102 32.16 -14.32 -0.38
C PRO A 102 31.48 -15.63 -0.77
N GLY A 103 31.48 -15.95 -2.07
CA GLY A 103 30.93 -17.21 -2.59
C GLY A 103 29.44 -17.20 -2.88
N VAL A 104 28.72 -16.16 -2.46
CA VAL A 104 27.28 -16.02 -2.70
C VAL A 104 27.01 -15.52 -4.12
N LYS A 105 26.05 -16.16 -4.80
CA LYS A 105 25.57 -15.76 -6.12
C LYS A 105 24.13 -15.27 -6.02
N TYR A 106 23.98 -13.99 -5.71
CA TYR A 106 22.67 -13.34 -5.60
C TYR A 106 21.89 -13.43 -6.91
N ARG A 107 20.57 -13.63 -6.79
CA ARG A 107 19.64 -13.75 -7.93
C ARG A 107 18.78 -12.49 -8.11
N VAL A 108 18.65 -11.68 -7.07
CA VAL A 108 17.84 -10.46 -7.09
C VAL A 108 18.63 -9.27 -6.59
N PHE A 109 18.60 -8.18 -7.34
CA PHE A 109 19.04 -6.86 -6.87
C PHE A 109 17.84 -6.04 -6.42
N HIS A 110 17.88 -5.59 -5.17
CA HIS A 110 16.86 -4.72 -4.61
C HIS A 110 17.40 -3.29 -4.46
N TYR A 111 17.19 -2.46 -5.47
CA TYR A 111 17.65 -1.06 -5.51
C TYR A 111 16.66 -0.12 -4.80
N GLY A 112 16.35 -0.44 -3.54
CA GLY A 112 15.34 0.28 -2.75
C GLY A 112 15.78 1.63 -2.18
N LEU A 113 17.09 1.83 -2.02
CA LEU A 113 17.73 2.95 -1.35
C LEU A 113 18.78 3.59 -2.26
N GLU A 114 19.24 4.80 -1.90
CA GLU A 114 20.40 5.42 -2.52
C GLU A 114 21.65 4.52 -2.42
N PHE A 115 22.40 4.42 -3.52
CA PHE A 115 23.74 3.83 -3.54
C PHE A 115 24.72 4.68 -4.34
N LYS A 116 26.03 4.50 -4.08
CA LYS A 116 27.11 5.36 -4.60
C LYS A 116 28.25 4.55 -5.18
N VAL A 117 28.86 5.09 -6.23
CA VAL A 117 30.10 4.60 -6.85
C VAL A 117 30.99 5.81 -7.14
N GLY A 118 32.01 6.03 -6.30
CA GLY A 118 32.80 7.25 -6.34
C GLY A 118 31.94 8.51 -6.15
N ASN A 119 32.01 9.42 -7.13
CA ASN A 119 31.20 10.66 -7.14
C ASN A 119 29.81 10.49 -7.77
N TRP A 120 29.52 9.32 -8.34
CA TRP A 120 28.22 9.02 -8.91
C TRP A 120 27.31 8.39 -7.86
N SER A 121 26.01 8.67 -7.93
CA SER A 121 25.01 8.13 -7.03
C SER A 121 23.69 7.92 -7.76
N PHE A 122 22.91 6.96 -7.29
CA PHE A 122 21.58 6.69 -7.80
C PHE A 122 20.61 6.44 -6.66
N ASP A 123 19.48 7.15 -6.68
CA ASP A 123 18.31 6.91 -5.85
C ASP A 123 17.08 6.97 -6.74
N LYS A 124 16.31 5.87 -6.78
CA LYS A 124 15.06 5.79 -7.56
C LYS A 124 14.04 6.85 -7.16
N ALA A 125 14.07 7.32 -5.91
CA ALA A 125 13.13 8.32 -5.41
C ALA A 125 13.29 9.67 -6.12
N ASN A 126 14.49 9.99 -6.61
CA ASN A 126 14.77 11.23 -7.34
C ASN A 126 14.09 11.29 -8.72
N TRP A 127 13.58 10.14 -9.21
CA TRP A 127 13.01 10.01 -10.56
C TRP A 127 11.49 9.81 -10.56
N ARG A 128 10.83 9.96 -9.41
CA ARG A 128 9.37 9.72 -9.28
C ARG A 128 8.52 10.63 -10.17
N GLU A 129 8.98 11.87 -10.38
CA GLU A 129 8.27 12.89 -11.17
C GLU A 129 8.76 12.97 -12.62
N VAL A 130 9.74 12.15 -13.01
CA VAL A 130 10.33 12.15 -14.36
C VAL A 130 9.78 10.97 -15.15
N ASP A 131 9.10 11.25 -16.26
CA ASP A 131 8.54 10.20 -17.12
C ASP A 131 9.60 9.61 -18.06
N VAL A 132 10.55 8.86 -17.49
CA VAL A 132 11.61 8.17 -18.23
C VAL A 132 11.07 7.04 -19.13
N VAL A 133 9.89 6.51 -18.82
CA VAL A 133 9.30 5.38 -19.56
C VAL A 133 8.67 5.84 -20.86
N ASN A 134 7.87 6.92 -20.83
CA ASN A 134 7.16 7.39 -22.02
C ASN A 134 7.93 8.46 -22.81
N THR A 135 8.88 9.15 -22.19
CA THR A 135 9.75 10.07 -22.91
C THR A 135 10.76 9.26 -23.72
N CYS A 136 10.65 9.31 -25.04
CA CYS A 136 11.52 8.54 -25.93
C CYS A 136 12.99 8.84 -25.68
N TRP A 137 13.77 7.77 -25.49
CA TRP A 137 15.21 7.78 -25.23
C TRP A 137 15.62 8.51 -23.95
N ALA A 138 14.70 8.70 -23.01
CA ALA A 138 15.07 9.12 -21.67
C ALA A 138 15.76 7.96 -20.93
N GLU A 139 16.84 8.29 -20.23
CA GLU A 139 17.70 7.36 -19.50
C GLU A 139 17.94 7.90 -18.09
N PHE A 140 18.35 7.02 -17.18
CA PHE A 140 18.92 7.43 -15.91
C PHE A 140 20.36 7.94 -16.10
N PRO A 141 20.99 8.53 -15.07
CA PRO A 141 22.37 8.99 -15.17
C PRO A 141 23.28 7.79 -15.35
N ALA A 142 24.03 7.79 -16.45
CA ALA A 142 24.97 6.72 -16.77
C ALA A 142 25.95 6.50 -15.59
N PRO A 143 26.12 5.26 -15.12
CA PRO A 143 27.11 4.95 -14.09
C PRO A 143 28.54 5.07 -14.64
N PRO A 144 29.56 5.18 -13.77
CA PRO A 144 30.95 5.22 -14.20
C PRO A 144 31.35 3.96 -14.96
N ASP A 145 32.40 4.07 -15.79
CA ASP A 145 32.96 2.93 -16.50
C ASP A 145 33.66 1.98 -15.49
N PRO A 146 33.36 0.67 -15.48
CA PRO A 146 34.02 -0.30 -14.60
C PRO A 146 35.56 -0.26 -14.62
N SER A 147 36.15 0.09 -15.77
CA SER A 147 37.61 0.21 -15.93
C SER A 147 38.23 1.39 -15.17
N THR A 148 37.41 2.33 -14.72
CA THR A 148 37.84 3.50 -13.93
C THR A 148 37.84 3.25 -12.42
N LEU A 149 37.38 2.07 -11.98
CA LEU A 149 37.30 1.74 -10.55
C LEU A 149 38.67 1.45 -9.94
N HIS A 150 38.80 1.74 -8.64
CA HIS A 150 39.99 1.39 -7.88
C HIS A 150 40.00 -0.11 -7.53
N HIS A 151 41.11 -0.78 -7.82
CA HIS A 151 41.28 -2.22 -7.59
C HIS A 151 41.98 -2.55 -6.27
N THR A 152 42.06 -1.60 -5.33
CA THR A 152 42.81 -1.76 -4.08
C THR A 152 42.08 -2.61 -3.05
N ASP A 153 40.75 -2.64 -3.09
CA ASP A 153 39.91 -3.43 -2.19
C ASP A 153 38.92 -4.24 -3.02
N GLU A 154 39.06 -5.58 -2.96
CA GLU A 154 38.25 -6.50 -3.74
C GLU A 154 36.76 -6.47 -3.34
N ASN A 155 36.46 -6.22 -2.07
CA ASN A 155 35.09 -6.14 -1.56
C ASN A 155 34.40 -4.87 -2.07
N LEU A 156 35.10 -3.73 -2.01
CA LEU A 156 34.59 -2.47 -2.56
C LEU A 156 34.45 -2.55 -4.08
N LEU A 157 35.41 -3.16 -4.76
CA LEU A 157 35.35 -3.36 -6.21
C LEU A 157 34.12 -4.20 -6.60
N LYS A 158 33.88 -5.34 -5.93
CA LYS A 158 32.71 -6.18 -6.20
C LYS A 158 31.39 -5.44 -5.94
N ARG A 159 31.29 -4.73 -4.81
CA ARG A 159 30.13 -3.87 -4.50
C ARG A 159 29.87 -2.87 -5.62
N ASP A 160 30.90 -2.17 -6.08
CA ASP A 160 30.79 -1.10 -7.07
C ASP A 160 30.42 -1.66 -8.44
N LEU A 161 31.00 -2.80 -8.84
CA LEU A 161 30.63 -3.52 -10.06
C LEU A 161 29.15 -3.93 -10.07
N LEU A 162 28.65 -4.51 -8.98
CA LEU A 162 27.22 -4.86 -8.85
C LEU A 162 26.32 -3.62 -8.93
N SER A 163 26.77 -2.51 -8.35
CA SER A 163 26.04 -1.25 -8.37
C SER A 163 25.96 -0.64 -9.76
N ILE A 164 27.08 -0.69 -10.52
CA ILE A 164 27.12 -0.28 -11.93
C ILE A 164 26.22 -1.20 -12.78
N GLU A 165 26.28 -2.51 -12.56
CA GLU A 165 25.44 -3.49 -13.27
C GLU A 165 23.96 -3.19 -13.08
N CYS A 166 23.54 -2.85 -11.85
CA CYS A 166 22.16 -2.46 -11.57
C CYS A 166 21.71 -1.27 -12.44
N ALA A 167 22.47 -0.17 -12.45
CA ALA A 167 22.10 1.02 -13.23
C ALA A 167 22.13 0.76 -14.75
N LYS A 168 23.16 0.09 -15.26
CA LYS A 168 23.25 -0.29 -16.69
C LYS A 168 22.07 -1.17 -17.12
N THR A 169 21.64 -2.08 -16.26
CA THR A 169 20.50 -2.96 -16.55
C THR A 169 19.18 -2.19 -16.64
N LEU A 170 18.99 -1.17 -15.79
CA LEU A 170 17.82 -0.29 -15.85
C LEU A 170 17.77 0.49 -17.17
N ASP A 171 18.89 1.10 -17.57
CA ASP A 171 18.96 1.87 -18.82
C ASP A 171 18.82 0.98 -20.05
N GLU A 172 19.42 -0.20 -20.05
CA GLU A 172 19.24 -1.16 -21.15
C GLU A 172 17.78 -1.60 -21.29
N ALA A 173 17.08 -1.82 -20.16
CA ALA A 173 15.66 -2.14 -20.20
C ALA A 173 14.81 -0.99 -20.77
N LEU A 174 15.12 0.26 -20.41
CA LEU A 174 14.46 1.45 -20.97
C LEU A 174 14.72 1.58 -22.47
N ARG A 175 15.98 1.42 -22.90
CA ARG A 175 16.37 1.43 -24.31
C ARG A 175 15.59 0.40 -25.11
N LEU A 176 15.53 -0.85 -24.63
CA LEU A 176 14.75 -1.92 -25.26
C LEU A 176 13.25 -1.61 -25.30
N HIS A 177 12.71 -0.97 -24.26
CA HIS A 177 11.33 -0.50 -24.23
C HIS A 177 11.07 0.56 -25.32
N HIS A 178 11.93 1.57 -25.46
CA HIS A 178 11.77 2.63 -26.47
C HIS A 178 11.94 2.12 -27.91
N VAL A 179 12.86 1.17 -28.14
CA VAL A 179 12.98 0.45 -29.42
C VAL A 179 11.67 -0.27 -29.75
N ARG A 180 11.10 -1.00 -28.79
CA ARG A 180 9.83 -1.71 -28.99
C ARG A 180 8.66 -0.76 -29.28
N ARG A 181 8.68 0.44 -28.68
CA ARG A 181 7.71 1.51 -28.94
C ARG A 181 7.92 2.25 -30.27
N LYS A 182 8.98 1.92 -31.02
CA LYS A 182 9.35 2.59 -32.28
C LYS A 182 9.51 4.09 -32.07
N CYS A 183 10.19 4.48 -30.99
CA CYS A 183 10.54 5.87 -30.76
C CYS A 183 11.28 6.45 -31.98
N PRO A 184 10.96 7.70 -32.40
CA PRO A 184 11.64 8.33 -33.53
C PRO A 184 13.11 8.52 -33.20
N PRO A 185 14.04 8.47 -34.18
CA PRO A 185 15.46 8.62 -33.92
C PRO A 185 15.78 9.85 -33.06
N PRO A 186 16.77 9.76 -32.15
CA PRO A 186 17.20 10.91 -31.36
C PRO A 186 17.53 12.09 -32.28
N GLY A 187 16.87 13.23 -32.07
CA GLY A 187 17.06 14.45 -32.87
C GLY A 187 15.92 14.80 -33.84
N THR A 188 15.04 13.87 -34.23
CA THR A 188 13.90 14.20 -35.11
C THR A 188 12.80 15.02 -34.40
N LEU A 189 12.72 14.93 -33.06
CA LEU A 189 11.74 15.65 -32.23
C LEU A 189 11.98 17.17 -32.15
N LYS A 190 13.16 17.68 -32.51
CA LYS A 190 13.42 19.14 -32.51
C LYS A 190 12.60 19.88 -33.57
N GLY A 191 12.21 19.22 -34.66
CA GLY A 191 11.51 19.87 -35.77
C GLY A 191 10.01 20.08 -35.58
N LEU A 192 9.38 19.52 -34.54
CA LEU A 192 7.92 19.62 -34.34
C LEU A 192 7.51 20.77 -33.40
N VAL A 193 8.43 21.27 -32.59
CA VAL A 193 8.18 22.39 -31.66
C VAL A 193 8.46 23.73 -32.33
N ASP A 194 9.43 23.78 -33.24
CA ASP A 194 9.90 25.01 -33.91
C ASP A 194 8.92 25.54 -34.98
N SER A 195 8.01 24.70 -35.48
CA SER A 195 7.03 25.07 -36.51
C SER A 195 5.76 25.74 -35.98
N LYS A 196 5.69 26.08 -34.69
CA LYS A 196 4.56 26.82 -34.09
C LYS A 196 4.86 28.26 -33.70
N GLU A 197 6.08 28.74 -33.86
CA GLU A 197 6.49 30.11 -33.51
C GLU A 197 6.76 31.00 -34.73
N THR A 198 5.84 31.07 -35.69
CA THR A 198 5.81 32.19 -36.63
C THR A 198 4.38 32.49 -37.03
N GLU A 199 4.01 33.77 -36.93
CA GLU A 199 2.67 34.39 -37.09
C GLU A 199 1.86 34.44 -35.78
N THR A 200 1.60 35.58 -35.12
CA THR A 200 1.51 36.97 -35.57
C THR A 200 1.61 37.91 -34.38
N THR A 201 2.43 38.95 -34.50
CA THR A 201 2.51 40.09 -33.57
C THR A 201 1.46 41.14 -33.94
N VAL A 202 0.41 41.35 -33.14
CA VAL A 202 -0.30 42.63 -33.05
C VAL A 202 -0.72 42.93 -31.61
N SER A 203 -0.35 44.14 -31.19
CA SER A 203 -0.51 44.79 -29.90
C SER A 203 -1.96 45.15 -29.53
N ARG A 204 -2.37 44.91 -28.26
CA ARG A 204 -2.79 45.94 -27.26
C ARG A 204 -3.64 45.35 -26.12
N LYS A 205 -3.36 45.88 -24.92
CA LYS A 205 -4.16 45.96 -23.68
C LYS A 205 -4.28 44.72 -22.80
N PHE A 206 -3.52 44.78 -21.70
CA PHE A 206 -3.76 44.09 -20.44
C PHE A 206 -5.22 44.24 -19.99
N GLY A 207 -5.87 43.09 -19.79
CA GLY A 207 -7.22 42.96 -19.23
C GLY A 207 -7.41 41.51 -18.79
N GLN A 208 -7.25 41.28 -17.50
CA GLN A 208 -7.44 40.04 -16.78
C GLN A 208 -8.85 39.47 -17.03
N ILE A 209 -8.98 38.36 -17.77
CA ILE A 209 -10.21 37.57 -17.85
C ILE A 209 -9.88 36.08 -17.96
N GLU A 210 -10.25 35.36 -16.91
CA GLU A 210 -10.43 33.91 -16.82
C GLU A 210 -11.13 33.35 -18.08
N ARG A 211 -10.49 32.41 -18.78
CA ARG A 211 -11.17 31.60 -19.82
C ARG A 211 -10.90 30.12 -19.63
N THR A 212 -11.91 29.48 -19.06
CA THR A 212 -12.35 28.11 -19.26
C THR A 212 -12.10 27.66 -20.70
N PHE A 213 -11.23 26.66 -20.90
CA PHE A 213 -11.14 25.96 -22.18
C PHE A 213 -12.26 24.92 -22.25
N ALA A 214 -13.28 25.25 -23.05
CA ALA A 214 -14.30 24.32 -23.47
C ALA A 214 -13.68 23.23 -24.36
N PHE A 215 -13.63 22.01 -23.86
CA PHE A 215 -13.39 20.82 -24.69
C PHE A 215 -14.71 20.48 -25.38
N ASN A 216 -14.78 20.63 -26.69
CA ASN A 216 -15.89 20.11 -27.50
C ASN A 216 -15.90 18.58 -27.38
N LYS A 217 -16.77 18.06 -26.51
CA LYS A 217 -17.16 16.65 -26.49
C LYS A 217 -18.61 16.60 -26.95
N SER A 218 -18.82 15.99 -28.12
CA SER A 218 -20.14 15.58 -28.58
C SER A 218 -20.83 14.76 -27.48
N PRO A 219 -22.07 15.10 -27.07
CA PRO A 219 -22.76 14.32 -26.06
C PRO A 219 -23.28 13.04 -26.72
N SER A 220 -22.72 11.91 -26.31
CA SER A 220 -23.35 10.61 -26.51
C SER A 220 -24.67 10.60 -25.72
N GLU A 221 -25.81 10.50 -26.41
CA GLU A 221 -27.15 10.36 -25.81
C GLU A 221 -27.29 9.13 -24.88
N SER A 222 -26.30 8.25 -24.84
CA SER A 222 -26.25 7.04 -24.01
C SER A 222 -26.08 7.26 -22.50
N PHE A 223 -25.70 8.46 -22.04
CA PHE A 223 -25.37 8.68 -20.60
C PHE A 223 -26.57 9.12 -19.73
N SER A 224 -27.67 9.55 -20.34
CA SER A 224 -28.88 10.02 -19.62
C SER A 224 -29.78 8.85 -19.19
N THR A 225 -29.95 7.86 -20.07
CA THR A 225 -30.80 6.68 -19.86
C THR A 225 -30.30 5.76 -18.75
N TRP A 226 -28.98 5.59 -18.60
CA TRP A 226 -28.38 4.78 -17.52
C TRP A 226 -28.65 5.34 -16.13
N LYS A 227 -28.53 6.67 -15.96
CA LYS A 227 -28.76 7.33 -14.67
C LYS A 227 -30.23 7.28 -14.27
N LEU A 228 -31.16 7.39 -15.23
CA LEU A 228 -32.59 7.20 -14.99
C LEU A 228 -32.92 5.77 -14.57
N TRP A 229 -32.29 4.76 -15.18
CA TRP A 229 -32.47 3.36 -14.82
C TRP A 229 -31.98 3.04 -13.41
N LEU A 230 -30.83 3.59 -13.01
CA LEU A 230 -30.32 3.44 -11.65
C LEU A 230 -31.28 4.03 -10.62
N VAL A 231 -31.79 5.26 -10.86
CA VAL A 231 -32.75 5.91 -9.95
C VAL A 231 -34.05 5.09 -9.84
N ALA A 232 -34.57 4.58 -10.96
CA ALA A 232 -35.74 3.71 -10.94
C ALA A 232 -35.49 2.44 -10.11
N MET A 233 -34.33 1.80 -10.28
CA MET A 233 -33.94 0.60 -9.52
C MET A 233 -33.90 0.88 -8.01
N TRP A 234 -33.32 2.01 -7.58
CA TRP A 234 -33.28 2.42 -6.18
C TRP A 234 -34.69 2.64 -5.59
N ILE A 235 -35.60 3.23 -6.36
CA ILE A 235 -37.00 3.44 -5.96
C ILE A 235 -37.72 2.08 -5.78
N PHE A 236 -37.54 1.13 -6.71
CA PHE A 236 -38.16 -0.19 -6.62
C PHE A 236 -37.65 -1.00 -5.42
N VAL A 237 -36.35 -0.95 -5.13
CA VAL A 237 -35.77 -1.60 -3.94
C VAL A 237 -36.29 -0.95 -2.66
N GLY A 238 -36.38 0.38 -2.60
CA GLY A 238 -36.93 1.11 -1.46
C GLY A 238 -38.40 0.77 -1.18
N LEU A 239 -39.24 0.73 -2.22
CA LEU A 239 -40.65 0.32 -2.10
C LEU A 239 -40.79 -1.16 -1.72
N GLY A 240 -39.96 -2.05 -2.24
CA GLY A 240 -39.91 -3.46 -1.87
C GLY A 240 -39.59 -3.65 -0.38
N LEU A 241 -38.58 -2.93 0.13
CA LEU A 241 -38.22 -2.98 1.55
C LEU A 241 -39.32 -2.40 2.45
N LEU A 242 -40.00 -1.33 2.04
CA LEU A 242 -41.11 -0.74 2.78
C LEU A 242 -42.34 -1.66 2.84
N THR A 243 -42.65 -2.36 1.75
CA THR A 243 -43.76 -3.33 1.73
C THR A 243 -43.47 -4.52 2.63
N VAL A 244 -42.26 -5.09 2.59
CA VAL A 244 -41.84 -6.17 3.48
C VAL A 244 -41.87 -5.72 4.95
N ALA A 245 -41.35 -4.53 5.26
CA ALA A 245 -41.42 -3.97 6.61
C ALA A 245 -42.89 -3.79 7.07
N SER A 246 -43.75 -3.24 6.22
CA SER A 246 -45.17 -3.04 6.54
C SER A 246 -45.89 -4.37 6.86
N VAL A 247 -45.60 -5.44 6.12
CA VAL A 247 -46.14 -6.79 6.39
C VAL A 247 -45.63 -7.34 7.72
N LEU A 248 -44.32 -7.21 7.99
CA LEU A 248 -43.70 -7.68 9.24
C LEU A 248 -44.20 -6.93 10.48
N PHE A 249 -44.45 -5.61 10.37
CA PHE A 249 -44.96 -4.79 11.47
C PHE A 249 -46.49 -4.87 11.62
N SER A 250 -47.23 -5.12 10.55
CA SER A 250 -48.68 -5.34 10.61
C SER A 250 -49.05 -6.71 11.21
N GLY A 251 -48.21 -7.73 10.98
CA GLY A 251 -48.35 -9.05 11.62
C GLY A 251 -48.14 -9.06 13.15
N ARG A 252 -47.58 -7.98 13.72
CA ARG A 252 -47.37 -7.84 15.17
C ARG A 252 -48.49 -7.09 15.92
N LYS A 253 -49.49 -6.53 15.23
CA LYS A 253 -50.67 -5.92 15.86
C LYS A 253 -51.72 -6.97 16.23
N GLY A 254 -51.36 -7.86 17.14
CA GLY A 254 -52.22 -8.97 17.56
C GLY A 254 -52.05 -9.42 19.00
N LYS A 255 -51.48 -8.61 19.91
CA LYS A 255 -51.51 -8.89 21.35
C LYS A 255 -51.67 -7.59 22.15
N LYS A 256 -52.91 -7.26 22.53
CA LYS A 256 -53.20 -6.27 23.58
C LYS A 256 -52.64 -6.80 24.91
N PRO A 257 -51.86 -6.02 25.68
CA PRO A 257 -51.52 -6.41 27.04
C PRO A 257 -52.74 -6.17 27.95
N LYS A 258 -53.23 -7.24 28.57
CA LYS A 258 -54.19 -7.16 29.68
C LYS A 258 -53.51 -6.47 30.86
N GLY A 259 -53.98 -5.28 31.21
CA GLY A 259 -53.65 -4.64 32.48
C GLY A 259 -54.28 -5.38 33.67
N LYS A 260 -53.49 -5.56 34.73
CA LYS A 260 -53.83 -5.81 36.15
C LYS A 260 -52.52 -5.50 36.89
N GLY A 261 -52.39 -4.62 37.86
CA GLY A 261 -53.31 -4.14 38.87
C GLY A 261 -52.47 -4.09 40.14
N TYR A 262 -51.95 -2.91 40.46
CA TYR A 262 -51.10 -2.67 41.63
C TYR A 262 -51.90 -2.97 42.90
N ARG A 263 -51.44 -3.93 43.72
CA ARG A 263 -52.00 -4.16 45.05
C ARG A 263 -50.87 -4.36 46.03
N SER A 264 -50.60 -3.32 46.83
CA SER A 264 -49.74 -3.40 48.00
C SER A 264 -50.37 -4.36 49.02
N LYS A 265 -49.56 -5.21 49.64
CA LYS A 265 -49.97 -5.92 50.85
C LYS A 265 -48.85 -5.88 51.89
N ARG A 266 -49.21 -5.20 52.98
CA ARG A 266 -48.55 -5.08 54.28
C ARG A 266 -47.82 -6.35 54.72
N ARG A 267 -46.64 -6.11 55.32
CA ARG A 267 -46.02 -6.96 56.35
C ARG A 267 -47.03 -7.20 57.49
N SER A 268 -47.21 -8.47 57.86
CA SER A 268 -47.65 -8.88 59.19
C SER A 268 -46.79 -10.05 59.64
N SER A 269 -46.13 -9.80 60.76
CA SER A 269 -45.32 -10.67 61.61
C SER A 269 -46.14 -11.79 62.26
N TYR A 270 -45.62 -13.01 62.21
CA TYR A 270 -45.75 -14.14 63.15
C TYR A 270 -44.70 -15.15 62.62
N GLY A 271 -43.63 -15.53 63.31
CA GLY A 271 -43.59 -16.06 64.66
C GLY A 271 -43.51 -17.57 64.54
N ASP A 272 -42.32 -18.13 64.35
CA ASP A 272 -42.05 -19.53 64.67
C ASP A 272 -40.62 -19.66 65.18
N ASP A 273 -40.51 -20.29 66.34
CA ASP A 273 -39.38 -20.27 67.24
C ASP A 273 -39.09 -21.73 67.60
N ARG A 274 -37.82 -22.10 67.43
CA ARG A 274 -37.10 -23.25 68.02
C ARG A 274 -37.29 -24.66 67.42
N TYR A 275 -36.17 -25.20 66.95
CA TYR A 275 -35.54 -26.33 67.65
C TYR A 275 -34.02 -26.15 67.73
N VAL A 276 -33.53 -26.24 68.97
CA VAL A 276 -32.13 -26.14 69.39
C VAL A 276 -31.52 -27.55 69.47
N ARG A 277 -30.25 -27.66 69.06
CA ARG A 277 -29.25 -28.62 69.55
C ARG A 277 -27.97 -27.77 69.66
N GLY A 278 -27.40 -27.45 70.81
CA GLY A 278 -27.27 -28.20 72.06
C GLY A 278 -25.79 -28.50 72.22
N SER A 279 -25.05 -27.51 72.73
CA SER A 279 -23.73 -27.66 73.36
C SER A 279 -23.96 -27.41 74.86
N ASP A 280 -23.48 -28.35 75.67
CA ASP A 280 -23.38 -28.39 77.15
C ASP A 280 -24.66 -28.42 78.00
#